data_AF-A0A940MMD8-F1
#
_entry.id   AF-A0A940MMD8-F1
#
_cell.length_a   1.000
_cell.length_b   1.000
_cell.length_c   1.000
_cell.angle_alpha   90.00
_cell.angle_beta   90.00
_cell.angle_gamma   90.00
#
_symmetry.space_group_name_H-M   'P 1'
#
loop_
_entity.id
_entity.type
_entity.pdbx_description
1 polymer ?
#
loop_
_entity_poly.entity_id
_entity_poly.type
_entity_poly.pdbx_seq_one_letter_code
_entity_poly.pdbx_strand_id
1 'polypeptide(L)'
;MRRALSLLCLAIPSFASPVLGFEHSVEYRFSGVELTGFAITEGPDEDPALLSLSLLTDSMGPITLEIESDLGFGDCAAVLGMAQGDPGTSIVLQADLNARTLNGVTLLRCSAH
;
A
#
# COMPACT_ATOMS: atom_id res chain seq x y z
N MET A 1 -39.31 -55.94 14.26
CA MET A 1 -38.56 -56.16 13.00
C MET A 1 -38.12 -54.78 12.50
N ARG A 2 -36.88 -54.34 12.74
CA ARG A 2 -35.77 -54.20 11.75
C ARG A 2 -36.31 -53.89 10.34
N ARG A 3 -35.96 -52.77 9.71
CA ARG A 3 -34.64 -52.54 9.07
C ARG A 3 -34.29 -51.05 8.99
N ALA A 4 -33.07 -50.75 9.45
CA ALA A 4 -32.32 -49.56 9.09
C ALA A 4 -31.89 -49.65 7.61
N LEU A 5 -31.91 -48.52 6.90
CA LEU A 5 -31.13 -48.37 5.68
C LEU A 5 -30.30 -47.09 5.79
N SER A 6 -29.02 -47.32 6.05
CA SER A 6 -27.95 -46.35 6.09
C SER A 6 -27.67 -45.87 4.66
N LEU A 7 -27.70 -44.56 4.41
CA LEU A 7 -27.16 -43.95 3.20
C LEU A 7 -25.96 -43.09 3.61
N LEU A 8 -24.84 -43.79 3.68
CA LEU A 8 -23.48 -43.29 3.68
C LEU A 8 -23.21 -42.69 2.28
N CYS A 9 -22.91 -41.39 2.18
CA CYS A 9 -22.25 -40.86 0.98
C CYS A 9 -21.41 -39.62 1.27
N LEU A 10 -20.09 -39.85 1.24
CA LEU A 10 -19.00 -38.96 0.85
C LEU A 10 -18.97 -37.54 1.43
N ALA A 11 -18.34 -37.42 2.60
CA ALA A 11 -17.59 -36.21 2.94
C ALA A 11 -16.32 -36.18 2.07
N ILE A 12 -16.31 -35.36 1.02
CA ILE A 12 -15.08 -34.97 0.33
C ILE A 12 -14.43 -33.92 1.23
N PRO A 13 -13.29 -34.18 1.90
CA PRO A 13 -12.54 -33.10 2.52
C PRO A 13 -11.97 -32.26 1.38
N SER A 14 -12.60 -31.12 1.11
CA SER A 14 -11.99 -30.06 0.31
C SER A 14 -10.73 -29.60 1.04
N PHE A 15 -9.58 -30.16 0.68
CA PHE A 15 -8.29 -29.57 0.98
C PHE A 15 -8.21 -28.28 0.16
N ALA A 16 -8.79 -27.20 0.70
CA ALA A 16 -8.49 -25.86 0.25
C ALA A 16 -7.03 -25.61 0.65
N SER A 17 -6.10 -25.92 -0.25
CA SER A 17 -4.74 -25.43 -0.13
C SER A 17 -4.84 -23.91 -0.04
N PRO A 18 -4.27 -23.25 0.98
CA PRO A 18 -4.13 -21.81 0.91
C PRO A 18 -3.30 -21.54 -0.33
N VAL A 19 -3.87 -20.87 -1.32
CA VAL A 19 -3.07 -20.15 -2.29
C VAL A 19 -2.23 -19.21 -1.44
N LEU A 20 -0.94 -19.52 -1.31
CA LEU A 20 0.03 -18.58 -0.78
C LEU A 20 0.01 -17.40 -1.75
N GLY A 21 -0.81 -16.39 -1.43
CA GLY A 21 -0.73 -15.11 -2.08
C GLY A 21 0.63 -14.54 -1.73
N PHE A 22 1.53 -14.51 -2.71
CA PHE A 22 2.76 -13.73 -2.56
C PHE A 22 2.34 -12.27 -2.48
N GLU A 23 2.49 -11.67 -1.30
CA GLU A 23 2.34 -10.24 -1.07
C GLU A 23 3.73 -9.61 -1.21
N HIS A 24 3.90 -8.67 -2.14
CA HIS A 24 5.14 -7.95 -2.35
C HIS A 24 4.89 -6.49 -1.99
N SER A 25 5.28 -6.11 -0.78
CA SER A 25 5.23 -4.72 -0.35
C SER A 25 6.63 -4.15 -0.18
N VAL A 26 6.74 -2.84 -0.39
CA VAL A 26 7.94 -2.04 -0.13
C VAL A 26 7.61 -0.99 0.92
N GLU A 27 8.53 -0.84 1.88
CA GLU A 27 8.50 0.23 2.86
C GLU A 27 9.51 1.30 2.47
N TYR A 28 9.03 2.54 2.30
CA TYR A 28 9.85 3.72 2.19
C TYR A 28 9.87 4.43 3.54
N ARG A 29 11.06 4.70 4.05
CA ARG A 29 11.27 5.42 5.31
C ARG A 29 12.20 6.60 5.07
N PHE A 30 11.77 7.76 5.53
CA PHE A 30 12.53 9.01 5.41
C PHE A 30 12.17 9.95 6.56
N SER A 31 13.02 10.92 6.84
CA SER A 31 12.79 11.97 7.83
C SER A 31 11.96 13.10 7.23
N GLY A 32 11.25 13.84 8.10
CA GLY A 32 10.55 15.06 7.71
C GLY A 32 11.45 16.08 7.01
N VAL A 33 12.73 16.18 7.39
CA VAL A 33 13.69 17.09 6.71
C VAL A 33 14.12 16.62 5.33
N GLU A 34 14.00 15.32 5.04
CA GLU A 34 14.24 14.79 3.70
C GLU A 34 13.07 15.13 2.78
N LEU A 35 11.84 15.30 3.30
CA LEU A 35 10.69 15.70 2.52
C LEU A 35 10.76 17.20 2.16
N THR A 36 11.01 17.48 0.88
CA THR A 36 11.10 18.87 0.37
C THR A 36 9.81 19.35 -0.30
N GLY A 37 8.94 18.43 -0.70
CA GLY A 37 7.63 18.73 -1.24
C GLY A 37 6.83 17.48 -1.56
N PHE A 38 5.52 17.64 -1.68
CA PHE A 38 4.62 16.59 -2.14
C PHE A 38 3.45 17.18 -2.92
N ALA A 39 2.89 16.39 -3.83
CA ALA A 39 1.68 16.71 -4.56
C ALA A 39 0.82 15.45 -4.70
N ILE A 40 -0.50 15.65 -4.57
CA ILE A 40 -1.48 14.63 -4.94
C ILE A 40 -2.21 15.13 -6.18
N THR A 41 -2.22 14.29 -7.20
CA THR A 41 -2.96 14.53 -8.45
C THR A 41 -4.05 13.47 -8.54
N GLU A 42 -5.31 13.91 -8.59
CA GLU A 42 -6.43 13.00 -8.86
C GLU A 42 -6.37 12.52 -10.32
N GLY A 43 -6.58 11.23 -10.54
CA GLY A 43 -6.67 10.67 -11.89
C GLY A 43 -8.00 11.05 -12.56
N PRO A 44 -8.03 11.25 -13.90
CA PRO A 44 -9.28 11.40 -14.62
C PRO A 44 -10.06 10.07 -14.67
N ASP A 45 -11.36 10.12 -14.42
CA ASP A 45 -12.28 8.97 -14.53
C ASP A 45 -11.88 7.73 -13.70
N GLU A 46 -11.39 6.66 -14.34
CA GLU A 46 -11.00 5.38 -13.71
C GLU A 46 -9.47 5.28 -13.49
N ASP A 47 -8.71 6.35 -13.76
CA ASP A 47 -7.27 6.37 -13.51
C ASP A 47 -6.98 6.54 -12.01
N PRO A 48 -5.93 5.88 -11.48
CA PRO A 48 -5.54 6.02 -10.08
C PRO A 48 -5.09 7.45 -9.76
N ALA A 49 -5.28 7.85 -8.51
CA ALA A 49 -4.65 9.05 -7.99
C ALA A 49 -3.14 8.83 -7.87
N LEU A 50 -2.34 9.89 -8.07
CA LEU A 50 -0.88 9.88 -7.99
C LEU A 50 -0.37 10.75 -6.84
N LEU A 51 0.46 10.18 -5.98
CA LEU A 51 1.25 10.88 -4.96
C LEU A 51 2.68 11.01 -5.46
N SER A 52 3.11 12.24 -5.69
CA SER A 52 4.50 12.58 -6.03
C SER A 52 5.19 13.19 -4.81
N LEU A 53 6.36 12.67 -4.45
CA LEU A 53 7.17 13.11 -3.32
C LEU A 53 8.53 13.57 -3.82
N SER A 54 8.97 14.75 -3.40
CA SER A 54 10.32 15.25 -3.63
C SER A 54 11.13 15.07 -2.37
N LEU A 55 12.12 14.17 -2.40
CA LEU A 55 12.98 13.86 -1.26
C LEU A 55 14.39 14.37 -1.54
N LEU A 56 15.03 14.98 -0.54
CA LEU A 56 16.46 15.27 -0.56
C LEU A 56 17.17 14.19 0.24
N THR A 57 18.02 13.42 -0.44
CA THR A 57 18.84 12.41 0.21
C THR A 57 20.28 12.89 0.32
N ASP A 58 20.93 12.63 1.45
CA ASP A 58 22.31 13.06 1.71
C ASP A 58 23.32 12.46 0.70
N SER A 59 22.97 11.34 0.06
CA SER A 59 23.88 10.54 -0.76
C SER A 59 23.56 10.54 -2.25
N MET A 60 22.32 10.79 -2.67
CA MET A 60 21.89 10.68 -4.07
C MET A 60 21.33 11.98 -4.65
N GLY A 61 21.31 13.06 -3.86
CA GLY A 61 20.68 14.32 -4.26
C GLY A 61 19.14 14.23 -4.24
N PRO A 62 18.45 15.16 -4.91
CA PRO A 62 17.00 15.16 -4.95
C PRO A 62 16.49 13.96 -5.76
N ILE A 63 15.56 13.20 -5.18
CA ILE A 63 14.85 12.09 -5.82
C ILE A 63 13.34 12.37 -5.82
N THR A 64 12.65 11.83 -6.83
CA THR A 64 11.19 11.83 -6.88
C THR A 64 10.68 10.41 -6.66
N LEU A 65 9.75 10.23 -5.72
CA LEU A 65 9.01 8.99 -5.53
C LEU A 65 7.57 9.19 -5.98
N GLU A 66 7.07 8.30 -6.82
CA GLU A 66 5.71 8.32 -7.35
C GLU A 66 4.99 7.04 -6.91
N ILE A 67 3.83 7.21 -6.27
CA ILE A 67 2.99 6.12 -5.77
C ILE A 67 1.57 6.36 -6.27
N GLU A 68 0.95 5.34 -6.82
CA GLU A 68 -0.45 5.40 -7.25
C GLU A 68 -1.39 4.81 -6.20
N SER A 69 -2.67 5.15 -6.28
CA SER A 69 -3.72 4.54 -5.47
C SER A 69 -5.09 4.68 -6.13
N ASP A 70 -5.74 3.53 -6.42
CA ASP A 70 -7.15 3.48 -6.87
C ASP A 70 -8.13 3.92 -5.76
N LEU A 71 -7.71 3.85 -4.50
CA LEU A 71 -8.53 4.19 -3.34
C LEU A 71 -8.25 5.61 -2.82
N GLY A 72 -7.42 6.37 -3.55
CA GLY A 72 -6.90 7.66 -3.10
C GLY A 72 -5.92 7.54 -1.94
N PHE A 73 -5.54 8.68 -1.37
CA PHE A 73 -4.48 8.76 -0.34
C PHE A 73 -4.99 9.09 1.07
N GLY A 74 -6.31 9.24 1.25
CA GLY A 74 -6.94 9.55 2.53
C GLY A 74 -6.26 10.73 3.23
N ASP A 75 -5.84 10.51 4.49
CA ASP A 75 -5.19 11.54 5.31
C ASP A 75 -3.69 11.72 5.03
N CYS A 76 -3.12 11.03 4.03
CA CYS A 76 -1.66 11.05 3.81
C CYS A 76 -1.13 12.46 3.51
N ALA A 77 -1.89 13.30 2.79
CA ALA A 77 -1.52 14.70 2.58
C ALA A 77 -1.38 15.48 3.90
N ALA A 78 -2.26 15.24 4.87
CA ALA A 78 -2.18 15.87 6.18
C ALA A 78 -0.98 15.34 6.98
N VAL A 79 -0.73 14.04 6.95
CA VAL A 79 0.44 13.41 7.58
C VAL A 79 1.74 13.98 7.03
N LEU A 80 1.88 14.02 5.70
CA LEU A 80 3.06 14.58 5.03
C LEU A 80 3.22 16.08 5.31
N GLY A 81 2.12 16.85 5.27
CA GLY A 81 2.14 18.28 5.56
C GLY A 81 2.56 18.61 6.99
N MET A 82 2.18 17.79 7.97
CA MET A 82 2.63 17.97 9.37
C MET A 82 4.09 17.56 9.58
N ALA A 83 4.56 16.55 8.86
CA ALA A 83 5.91 16.03 8.99
C ALA A 83 6.96 16.83 8.20
N GLN A 84 6.56 17.52 7.13
CA GLN A 84 7.48 18.20 6.22
C GLN A 84 8.35 19.25 6.94
N GLY A 85 9.67 19.10 6.82
CA GLY A 85 10.65 19.97 7.45
C GLY A 85 10.90 19.72 8.94
N ASP A 86 10.22 18.75 9.56
CA ASP A 86 10.42 18.42 10.97
C ASP A 86 11.55 17.37 11.15
N PRO A 87 12.68 17.73 11.79
CA PRO A 87 13.79 16.80 12.04
C PRO A 87 13.45 15.73 13.08
N GLY A 88 12.40 15.93 13.89
CA GLY A 88 11.97 14.98 14.92
C GLY A 88 11.06 13.87 14.40
N THR A 89 10.53 14.02 13.19
CA THR A 89 9.50 13.14 12.65
C THR A 89 10.08 12.18 11.60
N SER A 90 9.77 10.89 11.73
CA SER A 90 10.03 9.86 10.73
C SER A 90 8.74 9.48 10.00
N ILE A 91 8.78 9.53 8.68
CA ILE A 91 7.68 9.19 7.78
C ILE A 91 7.88 7.77 7.27
N VAL A 92 6.79 7.00 7.24
CA VAL A 92 6.75 5.63 6.72
C VAL A 92 5.63 5.52 5.71
N LEU A 93 5.99 5.14 4.48
CA LEU A 93 5.05 4.78 3.43
C LEU A 93 5.19 3.30 3.12
N GLN A 94 4.09 2.56 3.18
CA GLN A 94 4.06 1.17 2.76
C GLN A 94 3.25 1.07 1.48
N ALA A 95 3.86 0.59 0.40
CA ALA A 95 3.21 0.37 -0.88
C ALA A 95 3.14 -1.13 -1.19
N ASP A 96 2.01 -1.61 -1.69
CA ASP A 96 1.87 -2.95 -2.27
C ASP A 96 2.18 -2.87 -3.77
N LEU A 97 3.19 -3.61 -4.20
CA LEU A 97 3.65 -3.71 -5.58
C LEU A 97 2.96 -4.82 -6.39
N ASN A 98 2.02 -5.53 -5.77
CA ASN A 98 1.14 -6.48 -6.43
C ASN A 98 -0.29 -5.94 -6.55
N ALA A 99 -0.47 -4.63 -6.33
CA ALA A 99 -1.78 -4.01 -6.40
C ALA A 99 -2.38 -4.19 -7.79
N ARG A 100 -3.70 -4.36 -7.88
CA ARG A 100 -4.40 -4.42 -9.17
C ARG A 100 -4.75 -3.04 -9.72
N THR A 101 -3.83 -2.09 -9.55
CA THR A 101 -3.89 -0.76 -10.15
C THR A 101 -3.29 -0.82 -11.56
N LEU A 102 -3.47 0.22 -12.38
CA LEU A 102 -2.92 0.26 -13.74
C LEU A 102 -1.38 0.09 -13.78
N ASN A 103 -0.66 0.57 -12.77
CA ASN A 103 0.80 0.42 -12.67
C ASN A 103 1.28 -0.59 -11.61
N GLY A 104 0.38 -1.33 -10.99
CA GLY A 104 0.74 -2.41 -10.06
C GLY A 104 1.07 -1.97 -8.63
N VAL A 105 0.94 -0.68 -8.31
CA VAL A 105 1.32 -0.11 -7.01
C VAL A 105 0.14 0.56 -6.33
N THR A 106 -0.12 0.26 -5.05
CA THR A 106 -1.07 1.00 -4.19
C THR A 106 -0.49 1.33 -2.82
N LEU A 107 -0.86 2.49 -2.25
CA LEU A 107 -0.45 2.86 -0.90
C LEU A 107 -1.30 2.13 0.16
N LEU A 108 -0.65 1.29 0.96
CA LEU A 108 -1.28 0.59 2.08
C LEU A 108 -1.28 1.41 3.37
N ARG A 109 -0.22 2.18 3.60
CA ARG A 109 -0.04 2.95 4.84
C ARG A 109 0.75 4.22 4.59
N CYS A 110 0.33 5.29 5.26
CA CYS A 110 1.06 6.54 5.40
C CYS A 110 1.02 6.96 6.87
N SER A 111 2.17 6.98 7.53
CA SER A 111 2.25 7.36 8.95
C SER A 111 3.50 8.19 9.26
N ALA A 112 3.43 8.93 10.36
CA ALA A 112 4.51 9.75 10.90
C ALA A 112 4.64 9.51 12.41
N HIS A 113 5.87 9.43 12.92
CA HIS A 113 6.20 9.14 14.33
C HIS A 113 7.39 9.94 14.82
#